data_AF-A0A183MAD1-F1
#
_entry.id   AF-A0A183MAD1-F1
#
_cell.length_a   1.000
_cell.length_b   1.000
_cell.length_c   1.000
_cell.angle_alpha   90.00
_cell.angle_beta   90.00
_cell.angle_gamma   90.00
#
_symmetry.space_group_name_H-M   'P 1'
#
loop_
_entity.id
_entity.type
_entity.pdbx_description
1 polymer ?
#
loop_
_entity_poly.entity_id
_entity_poly.type
_entity_poly.pdbx_seq_one_letter_code
_entity_poly.pdbx_strand_id
1 'polypeptide(L)'
;MDSRKLVPSGSEHDEERQQIRSRLRKSLRNDREQWWATKAKEMEKAATKGNTRQLYRLIKETGINKSSVSEIISEKDDALICSQSRRLERWAEHFREQFSWPSATLQL
;
A
#
# COMPACT_ATOMS: atom_id res chain seq x y z
N MET A 1 10.40 -23.54 13.30
CA MET A 1 8.93 -23.53 13.47
C MET A 1 8.49 -22.08 13.35
N ASP A 2 7.72 -21.76 12.31
CA ASP A 2 7.38 -20.37 11.94
C ASP A 2 6.22 -19.87 12.82
N SER A 3 6.53 -19.05 13.84
CA SER A 3 5.58 -18.57 14.87
C SER A 3 4.45 -17.67 14.33
N ARG A 4 4.41 -17.41 13.03
CA ARG A 4 3.41 -16.54 12.37
C ARG A 4 2.05 -17.20 12.12
N LYS A 5 1.82 -18.43 12.58
CA LYS A 5 0.58 -19.20 12.33
C LYS A 5 -0.35 -19.37 13.53
N LEU A 6 -0.11 -18.71 14.66
CA LEU A 6 -0.89 -18.90 15.90
C LEU A 6 -1.78 -17.68 16.24
N VAL A 7 -2.53 -17.16 15.27
CA VAL A 7 -3.74 -16.41 15.62
C VAL A 7 -4.89 -17.41 15.63
N PRO A 8 -5.50 -17.71 16.79
CA PRO A 8 -6.63 -18.63 16.84
C PRO A 8 -7.78 -18.08 15.99
N SER A 9 -8.27 -18.88 15.04
CA SER A 9 -9.51 -18.59 14.33
C SER A 9 -10.67 -18.74 15.32
N GLY A 10 -11.43 -17.68 15.57
CA GLY A 10 -12.60 -17.69 16.45
C GLY A 10 -12.55 -16.73 17.64
N SER A 11 -11.78 -15.64 17.58
CA SER A 11 -11.86 -14.59 18.62
C SER A 11 -13.07 -13.70 18.39
N GLU A 12 -13.68 -13.14 19.45
CA GLU A 12 -14.81 -12.17 19.35
C GLU A 12 -14.49 -11.00 18.40
N HIS A 13 -13.20 -10.67 18.24
CA HIS A 13 -12.72 -9.61 17.35
C HIS A 13 -12.61 -10.01 15.87
N ASP A 14 -12.82 -11.26 15.49
CA ASP A 14 -12.71 -11.70 14.09
C ASP A 14 -13.83 -11.10 13.24
N GLU A 15 -15.05 -11.02 13.77
CA GLU A 15 -16.20 -10.43 13.10
C GLU A 15 -16.00 -8.93 12.89
N GLU A 16 -15.54 -8.21 13.92
CA GLU A 16 -15.19 -6.79 13.84
C GLU A 16 -14.09 -6.54 12.79
N ARG A 17 -13.02 -7.35 12.81
CA ARG A 17 -11.94 -7.27 11.82
C ARG A 17 -12.42 -7.58 10.42
N GLN A 18 -13.35 -8.52 10.23
CA GLN A 18 -13.95 -8.81 8.94
C GLN A 18 -14.81 -7.64 8.45
N GLN A 19 -15.62 -7.05 9.33
CA GLN A 19 -16.47 -5.91 9.00
C GLN A 19 -15.64 -4.68 8.61
N ILE A 20 -14.60 -4.36 9.37
CA ILE A 20 -13.67 -3.27 9.07
C ILE A 20 -12.98 -3.50 7.72
N ARG A 21 -12.46 -4.71 7.47
CA ARG A 21 -11.84 -5.04 6.17
C ARG A 21 -12.82 -4.92 5.01
N SER A 22 -14.07 -5.37 5.19
CA SER A 22 -15.12 -5.26 4.18
C SER A 22 -15.44 -3.79 3.89
N ARG A 23 -15.62 -2.97 4.93
CA ARG A 23 -15.88 -1.52 4.78
C ARG A 23 -14.72 -0.80 4.10
N LEU A 24 -13.48 -1.10 4.48
CA LEU A 24 -12.29 -0.53 3.85
C LEU A 24 -12.20 -0.89 2.37
N ARG A 25 -12.39 -2.17 2.02
CA ARG A 25 -12.40 -2.61 0.61
C ARG A 25 -13.49 -1.92 -0.21
N LYS A 26 -14.68 -1.75 0.36
CA LYS A 26 -15.77 -1.00 -0.29
C LYS A 26 -15.41 0.46 -0.50
N SER A 27 -14.87 1.14 0.52
CA SER A 27 -14.43 2.55 0.41
C SER A 27 -13.37 2.70 -0.67
N LEU A 28 -12.33 1.86 -0.65
CA LEU A 28 -11.26 1.90 -1.66
C LEU A 28 -11.78 1.66 -3.08
N ARG A 29 -12.78 0.77 -3.23
CA ARG A 29 -13.44 0.55 -4.52
C ARG A 29 -14.19 1.78 -4.98
N ASN A 30 -14.96 2.41 -4.09
CA ASN A 30 -15.70 3.63 -4.38
C ASN A 30 -14.77 4.79 -4.75
N ASP A 31 -13.69 4.99 -3.98
CA ASP A 31 -12.69 6.04 -4.25
C ASP A 31 -12.04 5.84 -5.62
N ARG A 32 -11.69 4.60 -5.94
CA ARG A 32 -11.16 4.23 -7.26
C ARG A 32 -12.16 4.51 -8.37
N GLU A 33 -13.42 4.09 -8.21
CA GLU A 33 -14.46 4.33 -9.21
C GLU A 33 -14.73 5.81 -9.42
N GLN A 34 -14.77 6.59 -8.33
CA GLN A 34 -14.95 8.04 -8.39
C GLN A 34 -13.79 8.72 -9.13
N TRP A 35 -12.55 8.29 -8.88
CA TRP A 35 -11.38 8.79 -9.59
C TRP A 35 -11.46 8.47 -11.09
N TRP A 36 -11.81 7.22 -11.46
CA TRP A 36 -11.95 6.82 -12.86
C TRP A 36 -13.08 7.56 -13.57
N ALA A 37 -14.22 7.78 -12.90
CA ALA A 37 -15.34 8.55 -13.44
C ALA A 37 -14.94 10.00 -13.73
N THR A 38 -14.21 10.64 -12.81
CA THR A 38 -13.68 12.00 -13.01
C THR A 38 -12.72 12.04 -14.20
N LYS A 39 -11.76 11.10 -14.30
CA LYS A 39 -10.82 11.03 -15.42
C LYS A 39 -11.52 10.80 -16.75
N ALA A 40 -12.50 9.90 -16.81
CA ALA A 40 -13.29 9.66 -18.02
C ALA A 40 -14.01 10.93 -18.50
N LYS A 41 -14.62 11.67 -17.57
CA LYS A 41 -15.28 12.95 -17.87
C LYS A 41 -14.31 14.01 -18.41
N GLU A 42 -13.09 14.06 -17.89
CA GLU A 42 -12.04 14.95 -18.42
C GLU A 42 -11.59 14.55 -19.83
N MET A 43 -11.44 13.26 -20.08
CA MET A 43 -11.06 12.73 -21.40
C MET A 43 -12.14 13.02 -22.45
N GLU A 44 -13.41 12.80 -22.11
CA GLU A 44 -14.55 13.11 -22.98
C GLU A 44 -14.60 14.61 -23.33
N LYS A 45 -14.41 15.49 -22.34
CA LYS A 45 -14.31 16.94 -22.56
C LYS A 45 -13.14 17.33 -23.46
N ALA A 46 -11.99 16.67 -23.34
CA ALA A 46 -10.84 16.93 -24.21
C ALA A 46 -11.12 16.46 -25.64
N ALA A 47 -11.72 15.28 -25.81
CA ALA A 47 -12.07 14.70 -27.10
C ALA A 47 -13.11 15.55 -27.85
N THR A 48 -14.19 15.95 -27.17
CA THR A 48 -15.24 16.82 -27.74
C THR A 48 -14.72 18.17 -28.20
N LYS A 49 -13.72 18.73 -27.51
CA LYS A 49 -13.04 19.98 -27.91
C LYS A 49 -11.98 19.80 -28.99
N GLY A 50 -11.71 18.57 -29.43
CA GLY A 50 -10.59 18.26 -30.34
C GLY A 50 -9.20 18.49 -29.73
N ASN A 51 -9.09 18.59 -28.40
CA ASN A 51 -7.82 18.82 -27.72
C ASN A 51 -7.04 17.51 -27.55
N THR A 52 -6.47 17.04 -28.67
CA THR A 52 -5.70 15.79 -28.76
C THR A 52 -4.51 15.76 -27.80
N ARG A 53 -3.84 16.91 -27.58
CA ARG A 53 -2.70 17.02 -26.65
C ARG A 53 -3.12 16.73 -25.20
N GLN A 54 -4.24 17.29 -24.75
CA GLN A 54 -4.76 17.04 -23.41
C GLN A 54 -5.25 15.59 -23.26
N LEU A 55 -5.95 15.06 -24.27
CA LEU A 55 -6.40 13.68 -24.28
C LEU A 55 -5.23 12.70 -24.15
N TYR A 56 -4.15 12.90 -24.91
CA TYR A 56 -2.96 12.05 -24.84
C TYR A 56 -2.27 12.11 -23.47
N ARG A 57 -2.22 13.29 -22.84
CA ARG A 57 -1.68 13.45 -21.47
C ARG A 57 -2.49 12.65 -20.45
N LEU A 58 -3.83 12.72 -20.52
CA LEU A 58 -4.73 11.97 -19.63
C LEU A 58 -4.60 10.46 -19.83
N ILE A 59 -4.43 9.99 -21.07
CA ILE A 59 -4.17 8.57 -21.37
C ILE A 59 -2.83 8.13 -20.76
N LYS A 60 -1.78 8.95 -20.83
CA LYS A 60 -0.48 8.65 -20.21
C LYS A 60 -0.55 8.61 -18.68
N GLU A 61 -1.32 9.52 -18.07
CA GLU A 61 -1.48 9.59 -16.61
C GLU A 61 -2.30 8.40 -16.05
N THR A 62 -3.35 8.00 -16.77
CA THR A 62 -4.20 6.86 -16.41
C THR A 62 -3.64 5.52 -16.86
N GLY A 63 -2.69 5.53 -17.80
CA GLY A 63 -1.91 4.36 -18.14
C GLY A 63 -1.30 3.76 -16.88
N ILE A 64 -1.21 2.43 -16.84
CA ILE A 64 -0.50 1.73 -15.77
C ILE A 64 0.98 2.13 -15.88
N ASN A 65 1.32 3.25 -15.26
CA ASN A 65 2.68 3.49 -14.81
C ASN A 65 2.93 2.31 -13.89
N LYS A 66 3.75 1.36 -14.34
CA LYS A 66 4.35 0.38 -13.43
C LYS A 66 4.95 1.24 -12.35
N SER A 67 4.28 1.34 -11.20
CA SER A 67 4.93 1.88 -10.03
C SER A 67 6.05 0.90 -9.79
N SER A 68 7.25 1.24 -10.27
CA SER A 68 8.46 0.72 -9.70
C SER A 68 8.35 1.16 -8.24
N VAL A 69 7.77 0.30 -7.41
CA VAL A 69 7.79 0.41 -5.95
C VAL A 69 9.20 0.85 -5.65
N SER A 70 9.38 2.09 -5.15
CA SER A 70 10.67 2.77 -5.11
C SER A 70 11.75 1.74 -4.81
N GLU A 71 12.53 1.41 -5.85
CA GLU A 71 13.39 0.22 -5.78
C GLU A 71 14.51 0.40 -4.77
N ILE A 72 14.63 1.62 -4.25
CA ILE A 72 15.72 2.13 -3.46
C ILE A 72 15.16 2.61 -2.12
N ILE A 73 15.68 2.05 -1.03
CA ILE A 73 15.48 2.55 0.35
C ILE A 73 16.85 2.78 0.99
N SER A 74 16.92 3.58 2.04
CA SER A 74 18.19 3.80 2.78
C SER A 74 18.44 2.73 3.85
N GLU A 75 19.72 2.40 4.01
CA GLU A 75 20.26 1.66 5.14
C GLU A 75 20.37 2.57 6.38
N LYS A 76 20.81 2.00 7.51
CA LYS A 76 21.05 2.76 8.75
C LYS A 76 22.20 3.76 8.62
N ASP A 77 23.17 3.44 7.75
CA ASP A 77 24.34 4.27 7.46
C ASP A 77 24.15 5.13 6.19
N ASP A 78 22.89 5.44 5.85
CA ASP A 78 22.47 6.20 4.66
C ASP A 78 22.84 5.60 3.28
N ALA A 79 23.40 4.38 3.25
CA ALA A 79 23.68 3.67 2.00
C ALA A 79 22.37 3.30 1.26
N LEU A 80 22.39 3.36 -0.07
CA LEU A 80 21.21 3.05 -0.89
C LEU A 80 21.10 1.54 -1.14
N ILE A 81 19.94 0.97 -0.82
CA ILE A 81 19.62 -0.46 -1.00
C ILE A 81 18.69 -0.62 -2.20
N CYS A 82 19.19 -1.22 -3.28
CA CYS A 82 18.41 -1.52 -4.49
C CYS A 82 17.92 -2.97 -4.56
N SER A 83 18.51 -3.90 -3.80
CA SER A 83 18.16 -5.32 -3.88
C SER A 83 16.89 -5.64 -3.07
N GLN A 84 15.94 -6.36 -3.69
CA GLN A 84 14.66 -6.68 -3.06
C GLN A 84 14.80 -7.49 -1.77
N SER A 85 15.72 -8.47 -1.74
CA SER A 85 15.99 -9.29 -0.57
C SER A 85 16.48 -8.45 0.62
N ARG A 86 17.46 -7.57 0.38
CA ARG A 86 18.00 -6.69 1.42
C ARG A 86 16.97 -5.67 1.89
N ARG A 87 16.11 -5.19 0.99
CA ARG A 87 14.99 -4.30 1.36
C ARG A 87 14.05 -4.96 2.35
N LEU A 88 13.64 -6.20 2.08
CA LEU A 88 12.76 -6.96 2.98
C LEU A 88 13.42 -7.21 4.34
N GLU A 89 14.71 -7.53 4.35
CA GLU A 89 15.49 -7.71 5.57
C GLU A 89 15.59 -6.42 6.39
N ARG A 90 15.91 -5.28 5.74
CA ARG A 90 16.00 -3.97 6.38
C ARG A 90 14.66 -3.52 6.96
N TRP A 91 13.56 -3.79 6.25
CA TRP A 91 12.20 -3.58 6.80
C TRP A 91 11.99 -4.41 8.07
N ALA A 92 12.35 -5.69 8.05
CA ALA A 92 12.19 -6.58 9.19
C ALA A 92 13.05 -6.12 10.40
N GLU A 93 14.27 -5.65 10.17
CA GLU A 93 15.12 -5.04 11.20
C GLU A 93 14.47 -3.80 11.81
N HIS A 94 14.05 -2.84 10.97
CA HIS A 94 13.44 -1.59 11.43
C HIS A 94 12.21 -1.85 12.30
N PHE A 95 11.34 -2.77 11.90
CA PHE A 95 10.17 -3.14 12.70
C PHE A 95 10.54 -3.86 13.99
N ARG A 96 11.59 -4.70 14.01
CA ARG A 96 12.05 -5.32 15.27
C ARG A 96 12.60 -4.27 16.24
N GLU A 97 13.38 -3.31 15.75
CA GLU A 97 13.93 -2.22 16.57
C GLU A 97 12.81 -1.30 17.11
N GLN A 98 11.80 -0.99 16.29
CA GLN A 98 10.69 -0.11 16.68
C GLN A 98 9.71 -0.77 17.66
N PHE A 99 9.47 -2.09 17.51
CA PHE A 99 8.46 -2.82 18.27
C PHE A 99 9.05 -3.78 19.31
N SER A 100 10.34 -3.67 19.64
CA SER A 100 10.91 -4.37 20.78
C SER A 100 10.36 -3.76 22.08
N TRP A 101 9.25 -4.35 22.56
CA TRP A 101 8.69 -4.06 23.88
C TRP A 101 9.70 -4.52 24.94
N PRO A 102 10.03 -3.72 25.97
CA PRO A 102 10.78 -4.25 27.11
C PRO A 102 9.93 -5.36 27.73
N SER A 103 10.42 -6.61 27.71
CA SER A 103 9.77 -7.71 28.42
C SER A 103 9.47 -7.25 29.83
N ALA A 104 8.19 -7.33 30.21
CA ALA A 104 7.75 -7.01 31.55
C ALA A 104 8.67 -7.74 32.54
N THR A 105 9.43 -6.97 33.31
CA THR A 105 10.29 -7.47 34.38
C THR A 105 9.35 -8.12 35.40
N LEU A 106 9.17 -9.44 35.31
CA LEU A 106 8.56 -10.21 36.39
C LEU A 106 9.57 -10.21 37.53
N GLN A 107 9.44 -9.21 38.40
CA GLN A 107 10.05 -9.26 39.72
C GLN A 107 9.32 -10.34 40.51
N LEU A 108 10.05 -11.40 40.84
CA LEU A 108 9.63 -12.46 41.74
C LEU A 108 10.11 -12.10 43.16
#